data_AF-A0A775TW27-F1
#
_entry.id   AF-A0A775TW27-F1
#
_cell.length_a   1.000
_cell.length_b   1.000
_cell.length_c   1.000
_cell.angle_alpha   90.00
_cell.angle_beta   90.00
_cell.angle_gamma   90.00
#
_symmetry.space_group_name_H-M   'P 1'
#
loop_
_entity.id
_entity.type
_entity.pdbx_description
1 polymer ?
#
loop_
_entity_poly.entity_id
_entity_poly.type
_entity_poly.pdbx_seq_one_letter_code
_entity_poly.pdbx_strand_id
1 'polypeptide(L)'
;SPWRLDTIFRTNMSVLYSAGRWAEQMENVDDRPYWMYTGINDSHTRRSHLALHGLVLRWDDPFWQAFYPPNGWRCRCSVIALSAADVRARGLKVISSGSAMGQELKLVSEKTGEMRNVATFNTGTTKVTT
;
A
#
# COMPACT_ATOMS: atom_id res chain seq x y z
N SER A 1 11.91 -15.19 -23.69
CA SER A 1 12.00 -16.47 -22.95
C SER A 1 10.73 -16.68 -22.13
N PRO A 2 10.33 -17.93 -21.86
CA PRO A 2 9.14 -18.24 -21.06
C PRO A 2 9.08 -17.50 -19.71
N TRP A 3 10.21 -17.39 -19.01
CA TRP A 3 10.34 -16.67 -17.73
C TRP A 3 9.97 -15.18 -17.80
N ARG A 4 10.27 -14.51 -18.92
CA ARG A 4 9.91 -13.10 -19.12
C ARG A 4 8.41 -12.95 -19.27
N LEU A 5 7.76 -13.83 -20.03
CA LEU A 5 6.31 -13.81 -20.24
C LEU A 5 5.56 -14.11 -18.94
N ASP A 6 6.02 -15.09 -18.14
CA ASP A 6 5.47 -15.34 -16.80
C ASP A 6 5.53 -14.10 -15.91
N THR A 7 6.70 -13.43 -15.87
CA THR A 7 6.88 -12.22 -15.05
C THR A 7 5.92 -11.09 -15.48
N ILE A 8 5.78 -10.87 -16.78
CA ILE A 8 4.86 -9.87 -17.34
C ILE A 8 3.41 -10.23 -16.96
N PHE A 9 3.00 -11.47 -17.21
CA PHE A 9 1.65 -11.95 -16.91
C PHE A 9 1.32 -11.78 -15.44
N ARG A 10 2.16 -12.28 -14.53
CA ARG A 10 1.93 -12.21 -13.08
C ARG A 10 1.85 -10.78 -12.56
N THR A 11 2.68 -9.89 -13.11
CA THR A 11 2.64 -8.46 -12.74
C THR A 11 1.34 -7.83 -13.18
N ASN A 12 0.95 -8.02 -14.45
CA ASN A 12 -0.28 -7.46 -14.98
C ASN A 12 -1.50 -7.97 -14.21
N MET A 13 -1.57 -9.27 -13.92
CA MET A 13 -2.65 -9.85 -13.12
C MET A 13 -2.72 -9.27 -11.71
N SER A 14 -1.56 -9.07 -11.05
CA SER A 14 -1.53 -8.47 -9.72
C SER A 14 -2.02 -7.01 -9.71
N VAL A 15 -1.66 -6.24 -10.73
CA VAL A 15 -2.09 -4.84 -10.87
C VAL A 15 -3.60 -4.78 -11.14
N LEU A 16 -4.09 -5.58 -12.10
CA LEU A 16 -5.52 -5.63 -12.45
C LEU A 16 -6.38 -6.07 -11.27
N TYR A 17 -5.96 -7.11 -10.55
CA TYR A 17 -6.68 -7.58 -9.36
C TYR A 17 -6.77 -6.48 -8.30
N SER A 18 -5.67 -5.76 -8.04
CA SER A 18 -5.68 -4.70 -7.04
C SER A 18 -6.55 -3.51 -7.44
N ALA A 19 -6.56 -3.15 -8.74
CA ALA A 19 -7.44 -2.12 -9.27
C ALA A 19 -8.93 -2.49 -9.12
N GLY A 20 -9.28 -3.76 -9.39
CA GLY A 20 -10.64 -4.25 -9.14
C GLY A 20 -11.02 -4.20 -7.65
N ARG A 21 -10.10 -4.60 -6.77
CA ARG A 21 -10.30 -4.50 -5.31
C ARG A 21 -10.48 -3.05 -4.84
N TRP A 22 -9.72 -2.11 -5.40
CA TRP A 22 -9.90 -0.69 -5.11
C TRP A 22 -11.31 -0.24 -5.50
N ALA A 23 -11.76 -0.54 -6.72
CA ALA A 23 -13.09 -0.17 -7.19
C ALA A 23 -14.21 -0.74 -6.30
N GLU A 24 -14.14 -2.03 -5.97
CA GLU A 24 -15.09 -2.68 -5.06
C GLU A 24 -15.12 -2.04 -3.66
N GLN A 25 -13.95 -1.65 -3.13
CA GLN A 25 -13.88 -0.97 -1.84
C GLN A 25 -14.42 0.46 -1.90
N MET A 26 -14.18 1.17 -3.01
CA MET A 26 -14.71 2.51 -3.26
C MET A 26 -16.24 2.52 -3.35
N GLU A 27 -16.85 1.48 -3.93
CA GLU A 27 -18.32 1.32 -3.95
C GLU A 27 -18.92 1.06 -2.56
N ASN A 28 -18.10 0.69 -1.58
CA ASN A 28 -18.52 0.28 -0.24
C ASN A 28 -18.00 1.20 0.88
N VAL A 29 -17.57 2.42 0.54
CA VAL A 29 -16.98 3.35 1.52
C VAL A 29 -17.99 3.85 2.55
N ASP A 30 -19.27 3.87 2.22
CA ASP A 30 -20.33 4.31 3.14
C ASP A 30 -20.46 3.36 4.34
N ASP A 31 -20.41 2.04 4.09
CA ASP A 31 -20.49 1.03 5.15
C ASP A 31 -19.12 0.68 5.76
N ARG A 32 -18.06 0.78 4.96
CA ARG A 32 -16.69 0.39 5.33
C ARG A 32 -15.65 1.48 5.05
N PRO A 33 -15.76 2.64 5.72
CA PRO A 33 -14.92 3.81 5.43
C PRO A 33 -13.49 3.68 5.92
N TYR A 34 -13.15 2.68 6.73
CA TYR A 34 -11.81 2.52 7.31
C TYR A 34 -11.07 1.40 6.61
N TRP A 35 -9.89 1.70 6.08
CA TRP A 35 -9.07 0.75 5.36
C TRP A 35 -7.84 0.41 6.17
N MET A 36 -7.53 -0.88 6.27
CA MET A 36 -6.37 -1.41 6.96
C MET A 36 -5.36 -1.98 5.98
N TYR A 37 -4.13 -1.49 6.01
CA TYR A 37 -3.04 -2.03 5.22
C TYR A 37 -2.59 -3.37 5.80
N THR A 38 -2.48 -4.39 4.96
CA THR A 38 -2.00 -5.72 5.40
C THR A 38 -0.90 -6.23 4.47
N GLY A 39 0.25 -6.55 5.07
CA GLY A 39 1.29 -7.38 4.45
C GLY A 39 1.28 -8.79 5.03
N ILE A 40 1.54 -9.81 4.22
CA ILE A 40 1.80 -11.17 4.72
C ILE A 40 3.03 -11.11 5.63
N ASN A 41 2.87 -11.49 6.90
CA ASN A 41 3.93 -11.44 7.90
C ASN A 41 4.90 -12.63 7.77
N ASP A 42 5.65 -12.65 6.67
CA ASP A 42 6.70 -13.63 6.40
C ASP A 42 7.98 -12.92 5.90
N SER A 43 9.04 -13.70 5.64
CA SER A 43 10.33 -13.21 5.15
C SER A 43 10.31 -12.72 3.69
N HIS A 44 9.25 -12.98 2.94
CA HIS A 44 9.12 -12.61 1.53
C HIS A 44 8.45 -11.23 1.35
N THR A 45 7.85 -10.66 2.39
CA THR A 45 7.35 -9.28 2.38
C THR A 45 8.48 -8.33 2.77
N ARG A 46 8.66 -7.26 1.99
CA ARG A 46 9.69 -6.24 2.28
C ARG A 46 9.44 -5.63 3.66
N ARG A 47 10.51 -5.48 4.46
CA ARG A 47 10.42 -4.87 5.80
C ARG A 47 9.77 -3.48 5.78
N SER A 48 10.02 -2.69 4.74
CA SER A 48 9.38 -1.38 4.56
C SER A 48 7.86 -1.47 4.42
N HIS A 49 7.33 -2.53 3.80
CA HIS A 49 5.88 -2.74 3.70
C HIS A 49 5.31 -3.33 5.00
N LEU A 50 6.07 -4.19 5.70
CA LEU A 50 5.67 -4.69 7.02
C LEU A 50 5.55 -3.56 8.05
N ALA A 51 6.33 -2.49 7.92
CA ALA A 51 6.17 -1.29 8.75
C ALA A 51 4.80 -0.61 8.58
N LEU A 52 4.08 -0.88 7.48
CA LEU A 52 2.71 -0.40 7.23
C LEU A 52 1.64 -1.41 7.68
N HIS A 53 2.01 -2.63 8.05
CA HIS A 53 1.04 -3.67 8.44
C HIS A 53 0.23 -3.23 9.67
N GLY A 54 -1.09 -3.32 9.58
CA GLY A 54 -2.02 -2.95 10.65
C GLY A 54 -2.33 -1.44 10.71
N LEU A 55 -1.76 -0.64 9.81
CA LEU A 55 -2.09 0.78 9.70
C LEU A 55 -3.53 0.94 9.24
N VAL A 56 -4.34 1.68 10.00
CA VAL A 56 -5.74 1.95 9.68
C VAL A 56 -5.94 3.44 9.43
N LEU A 57 -6.44 3.79 8.24
CA LEU A 57 -6.81 5.16 7.87
C LEU A 57 -8.19 5.17 7.23
N ARG A 58 -8.81 6.35 7.12
CA ARG A 58 -10.04 6.49 6.32
C ARG A 58 -9.71 6.35 4.83
N TRP A 59 -10.65 5.86 4.03
CA TRP A 59 -10.47 5.57 2.60
C TRP A 59 -10.00 6.77 1.75
N ASP A 60 -10.37 7.99 2.16
CA ASP A 60 -10.06 9.25 1.48
C ASP A 60 -8.73 9.88 1.94
N ASP A 61 -8.02 9.22 2.86
CA ASP A 61 -6.72 9.70 3.32
C ASP A 61 -5.70 9.65 2.15
N PRO A 62 -4.90 10.71 1.92
CA PRO A 62 -3.97 10.79 0.80
C PRO A 62 -2.91 9.69 0.79
N PHE A 63 -2.70 9.00 1.92
CA PHE A 63 -1.87 7.80 1.98
C PHE A 63 -2.25 6.77 0.90
N TRP A 64 -3.54 6.55 0.65
CA TRP A 64 -4.00 5.51 -0.28
C TRP A 64 -3.68 5.82 -1.74
N GLN A 65 -3.57 7.10 -2.10
CA GLN A 65 -3.15 7.50 -3.46
C GLN A 65 -1.70 7.11 -3.77
N ALA A 66 -0.87 6.99 -2.73
CA ALA A 66 0.54 6.67 -2.87
C ALA A 66 0.86 5.21 -2.53
N PHE A 67 0.26 4.68 -1.47
CA PHE A 67 0.68 3.42 -0.85
C PHE A 67 -0.31 2.27 -1.01
N TYR A 68 -1.42 2.45 -1.75
CA TYR A 68 -2.32 1.32 -2.00
C TYR A 68 -1.60 0.26 -2.87
N PRO A 69 -1.56 -1.01 -2.44
CA PRO A 69 -0.84 -2.06 -3.15
C PRO A 69 -1.30 -2.25 -4.61
N PRO A 70 -0.43 -2.75 -5.52
CA PRO A 70 0.92 -3.26 -5.26
C PRO A 70 2.01 -2.18 -5.23
N ASN A 71 2.74 -2.08 -4.12
CA ASN A 71 3.86 -1.12 -3.93
C ASN A 71 5.18 -1.62 -4.55
N GLY A 72 5.11 -2.19 -5.76
CA GLY A 72 6.27 -2.69 -6.51
C GLY A 72 6.21 -4.18 -6.86
N TRP A 73 7.25 -4.66 -7.54
CA TRP A 73 7.29 -6.01 -8.10
C TRP A 73 7.12 -7.10 -7.03
N ARG A 74 6.26 -8.08 -7.33
CA ARG A 74 5.92 -9.21 -6.45
C ARG A 74 5.40 -8.78 -5.07
N CYS A 75 4.77 -7.60 -4.98
CA CYS A 75 4.10 -7.20 -3.75
C CYS A 75 2.98 -8.20 -3.41
N ARG A 76 2.85 -8.51 -2.12
CA ARG A 76 1.81 -9.42 -1.58
C ARG A 76 1.01 -8.74 -0.46
N CYS A 77 1.00 -7.42 -0.49
CA CYS A 77 0.20 -6.61 0.42
C CYS A 77 -1.19 -6.42 -0.17
N SER A 78 -2.18 -6.22 0.68
CA SER A 78 -3.55 -5.90 0.31
C SER A 78 -4.16 -4.92 1.31
N VAL A 79 -5.42 -4.56 1.11
CA VAL A 79 -6.19 -3.66 1.97
C VAL A 79 -7.48 -4.34 2.39
N ILE A 80 -7.79 -4.23 3.68
CA ILE A 80 -9.04 -4.72 4.26
C ILE A 80 -9.92 -3.51 4.58
N ALA A 81 -11.11 -3.45 3.98
CA ALA A 81 -12.12 -2.46 4.32
C ALA A 81 -12.89 -2.91 5.58
N LEU A 82 -13.02 -2.00 6.54
CA LEU A 82 -13.54 -2.19 7.88
C LEU A 82 -14.69 -1.22 8.15
N SER A 83 -15.73 -1.72 8.81
CA SER A 83 -16.78 -0.88 9.37
C SER A 83 -16.31 -0.18 10.66
N ALA A 84 -17.05 0.83 11.10
CA ALA A 84 -16.81 1.44 12.42
C ALA A 84 -16.97 0.41 13.57
N ALA A 85 -17.83 -0.59 13.40
CA ALA A 85 -18.01 -1.66 14.37
C ALA A 85 -16.78 -2.59 14.41
N ASP A 86 -16.20 -2.95 13.27
CA ASP A 86 -14.96 -3.73 13.20
C ASP A 86 -13.81 -3.02 13.93
N VAL A 87 -13.65 -1.72 13.67
CA VAL A 87 -12.61 -0.88 14.32
C VAL A 87 -12.76 -0.92 15.83
N ARG A 88 -13.99 -0.72 16.35
CA ARG A 88 -14.26 -0.75 17.80
C ARG A 88 -14.05 -2.15 18.38
N ALA A 89 -14.60 -3.19 17.75
CA ALA A 89 -14.54 -4.56 18.24
C ALA A 89 -13.10 -5.09 18.33
N ARG A 90 -12.23 -4.66 17.40
CA ARG A 90 -10.82 -5.05 17.35
C ARG A 90 -9.88 -4.10 18.09
N GLY A 91 -10.40 -3.00 18.65
CA GLY A 91 -9.59 -1.99 19.33
C GLY A 91 -8.57 -1.30 18.42
N LEU A 92 -8.88 -1.14 17.13
CA LEU A 92 -7.94 -0.59 16.15
C LEU A 92 -7.86 0.93 16.28
N LYS A 93 -6.64 1.47 16.18
CA LYS A 93 -6.40 2.92 16.16
C LYS A 93 -6.45 3.42 14.72
N VAL A 94 -7.44 4.25 14.41
CA VAL A 94 -7.49 5.00 13.15
C VAL A 94 -6.58 6.21 13.25
N ILE A 95 -5.71 6.40 12.26
CA ILE A 95 -4.85 7.58 12.16
C ILE A 95 -5.19 8.38 10.89
N SER A 96 -4.72 9.62 10.83
CA SER A 96 -4.62 10.39 9.59
C SER A 96 -3.16 10.55 9.22
N SER A 97 -2.85 10.49 7.93
CA SER A 97 -1.48 10.59 7.47
C SER A 97 -0.90 12.00 7.64
N GLY A 98 -1.69 13.06 7.49
CA GLY A 98 -1.31 14.44 7.80
C GLY A 98 0.11 14.80 7.36
N SER A 99 0.93 15.30 8.30
CA SER A 99 2.34 15.66 8.06
C SER A 99 3.30 14.48 7.98
N ALA A 100 2.83 13.23 8.13
CA ALA A 100 3.65 12.04 7.95
C ALA A 100 3.87 11.70 6.46
N MET A 101 3.06 12.27 5.56
CA MET A 101 3.28 12.19 4.11
C MET A 101 4.34 13.19 3.66
N GLY A 102 5.16 12.77 2.70
CA GLY A 102 6.18 13.60 2.06
C GLY A 102 6.56 13.08 0.68
N GLN A 103 7.58 13.67 0.08
CA GLN A 103 8.15 13.26 -1.19
C GLN A 103 9.68 13.31 -1.12
N GLU A 104 10.33 12.42 -1.87
CA GLU A 104 11.80 12.34 -1.95
C GLU A 104 12.24 11.94 -3.35
N LEU A 105 13.39 12.47 -3.79
CA LEU A 105 14.04 12.02 -5.01
C LEU A 105 14.77 10.70 -4.77
N LYS A 106 14.33 9.65 -5.45
CA LYS A 106 14.92 8.31 -5.38
C LYS A 106 15.58 7.97 -6.71
N LEU A 107 16.80 7.44 -6.64
CA LEU A 107 17.50 6.89 -7.80
C LEU A 107 16.78 5.62 -8.27
N VAL A 108 16.30 5.62 -9.51
CA VAL A 108 15.55 4.51 -10.10
C VAL A 108 16.47 3.61 -10.93
N SER A 109 17.51 4.19 -11.53
CA SER A 109 18.45 3.47 -12.38
C SER A 109 19.86 4.01 -12.20
N GLU A 110 20.74 3.18 -11.63
CA GLU A 110 22.17 3.49 -11.50
C GLU A 110 22.84 3.68 -12.86
N LYS A 111 22.35 2.97 -13.89
CA LYS A 111 22.92 3.03 -15.24
C LYS A 111 22.64 4.34 -15.96
N THR A 112 21.50 4.96 -15.69
CA THR A 112 21.06 6.20 -16.37
C THR A 112 21.15 7.43 -15.47
N GLY A 113 21.37 7.25 -14.16
CA GLY A 113 21.32 8.35 -13.19
C GLY A 113 19.91 8.91 -12.98
N GLU A 114 18.88 8.21 -13.44
CA GLU A 114 17.51 8.72 -13.41
C GLU A 114 16.97 8.80 -11.98
N MET A 115 16.58 10.01 -11.57
CA MET A 115 15.95 10.30 -10.29
C MET A 115 14.45 10.50 -10.48
N ARG A 116 13.64 9.94 -9.57
CA ARG A 116 12.19 10.10 -9.59
C ARG A 116 11.68 10.53 -8.22
N ASN A 117 10.73 11.47 -8.20
CA ASN A 117 9.99 11.78 -6.99
C ASN A 117 9.12 10.59 -6.60
N VAL A 118 9.33 10.08 -5.39
CA VAL A 118 8.52 9.03 -4.77
C VAL A 118 7.84 9.56 -3.53
N ALA A 119 6.67 9.02 -3.21
CA ALA A 119 5.98 9.35 -1.99
C ALA A 119 6.69 8.71 -0.80
N THR A 120 6.73 9.42 0.32
CA THR A 120 7.27 8.93 1.59
C THR A 120 6.20 8.97 2.67
N PHE A 121 6.20 7.98 3.56
CA PHE A 121 5.36 7.95 4.73
C PHE A 121 6.18 7.62 5.97
N ASN A 122 6.07 8.44 7.01
CA ASN A 122 6.77 8.21 8.28
C ASN A 122 5.84 7.52 9.29
N THR A 123 6.16 6.29 9.67
CA THR A 123 5.40 5.52 10.67
C THR A 123 5.70 5.94 12.12
N GLY A 124 6.57 6.94 12.32
CA GLY A 124 7.13 7.37 13.60
C GLY A 124 8.47 6.70 13.91
N THR A 125 8.69 5.48 13.42
CA THR A 125 9.94 4.72 13.60
C THR A 125 10.67 4.48 12.29
N THR A 126 9.95 4.40 11.18
CA THR A 126 10.50 4.06 9.86
C THR A 126 9.93 4.98 8.80
N LYS A 127 10.80 5.52 7.94
CA LYS A 127 10.39 6.17 6.69
C LYS A 127 10.21 5.10 5.61
N VAL A 128 9.00 4.98 5.09
CA VAL A 128 8.63 4.07 4.00
C VAL A 128 8.52 4.88 2.71
N THR A 129 9.08 4.36 1.62
CA THR A 129 8.96 4.97 0.29
C THR A 129 8.21 4.03 -0.65
N THR A 130 7.53 4.58 -1.64
CA THR A 130 7.01 3.79 -2.77
C THR A 130 8.12 3.28 -3.71
#